data_AF-A0A849Z280-F1
#
_entry.id   AF-A0A849Z280-F1
#
_cell.length_a   1.000
_cell.length_b   1.000
_cell.length_c   1.000
_cell.angle_alpha   90.00
_cell.angle_beta   90.00
_cell.angle_gamma   90.00
#
_symmetry.space_group_name_H-M   'P 1'
#
loop_
_entity.id
_entity.type
_entity.pdbx_description
1 polymer ?
#
loop_
_entity_poly.entity_id
_entity_poly.type
_entity_poly.pdbx_seq_one_letter_code
_entity_poly.pdbx_strand_id
1 'polypeptide(L)'
;MGLRTAAFATTCATLMACADVPPTPVSPPPPPPPTEEPLLLPAGPLVMATSESPDPTPVAPAGEDCTIRLSRPPRAGCNEIFALSAQASSAQADASKAGDGSVCTIWNSGGRSPQQVTLDLGTPTRIDVIALVPEMTPDGQVSHEISFSDDGRSFQVGHRVEAPMRSGAQVELVLPKPERARFVRVTTTRSPSSIAWREVGLFRCGTE
;
A
#
# COMPACT_ATOMS: atom_id res chain seq x y z
N MET A 1 -43.61 -53.65 30.37
CA MET A 1 -43.68 -53.91 28.92
C MET A 1 -42.50 -53.18 28.30
N GLY A 2 -41.40 -53.87 28.00
CA GLY A 2 -40.15 -53.25 27.54
C GLY A 2 -39.08 -54.33 27.31
N LEU A 3 -38.47 -54.29 26.14
CA LEU A 3 -37.98 -55.40 25.33
C LEU A 3 -36.81 -56.24 25.86
N ARG A 4 -36.79 -57.49 25.37
CA ARG A 4 -35.84 -58.57 25.59
C ARG A 4 -34.49 -58.35 24.89
N THR A 5 -33.42 -58.68 25.61
CA THR A 5 -32.03 -58.86 25.16
C THR A 5 -31.92 -60.04 24.19
N ALA A 6 -31.24 -59.86 23.05
CA ALA A 6 -30.84 -60.95 22.17
C ALA A 6 -29.32 -60.90 21.95
N ALA A 7 -28.65 -61.94 22.42
CA ALA A 7 -27.27 -62.28 22.12
C ALA A 7 -27.22 -63.06 20.81
N PHE A 8 -26.19 -62.84 19.99
CA PHE A 8 -25.83 -63.77 18.91
C PHE A 8 -24.37 -64.17 19.02
N ALA A 9 -24.19 -65.49 19.04
CA ALA A 9 -22.95 -66.21 19.24
C ALA A 9 -22.05 -66.13 18.00
N THR A 10 -20.74 -66.06 18.27
CA THR A 10 -19.66 -66.08 17.29
C THR A 10 -19.26 -67.53 17.01
N THR A 11 -19.27 -67.94 15.74
CA THR A 11 -18.77 -69.26 15.32
C THR A 11 -17.40 -69.11 14.67
N CYS A 12 -16.41 -69.79 15.23
CA CYS A 12 -15.07 -69.97 14.65
C CYS A 12 -15.10 -70.89 13.43
N ALA A 13 -14.38 -70.50 12.37
CA ALA A 13 -13.88 -71.43 11.36
C ALA A 13 -12.40 -71.14 11.12
N THR A 14 -11.58 -72.16 11.39
CA THR A 14 -10.13 -72.21 11.19
C THR A 14 -9.80 -72.35 9.71
N LEU A 15 -8.84 -71.57 9.21
CA LEU A 15 -8.17 -71.84 7.92
C LEU A 15 -6.66 -71.63 8.05
N MET A 16 -5.98 -72.54 7.36
CA MET A 16 -4.58 -72.93 7.43
C MET A 16 -3.68 -71.97 6.63
N ALA A 17 -2.43 -71.86 7.05
CA ALA A 17 -1.44 -70.89 6.58
C ALA A 17 -1.10 -70.95 5.08
N CYS A 18 -0.95 -69.77 4.47
CA CYS A 18 -0.03 -69.52 3.36
C CYS A 18 1.01 -68.51 3.85
N ALA A 19 2.30 -68.84 3.72
CA ALA A 19 3.38 -67.89 4.00
C ALA A 19 3.38 -66.82 2.90
N ASP A 20 2.94 -65.61 3.24
CA ASP A 20 3.04 -64.43 2.38
C ASP A 20 4.51 -64.02 2.26
N VAL A 21 5.06 -64.09 1.05
CA VAL A 21 6.34 -63.45 0.72
C VAL A 21 6.09 -61.94 0.75
N PRO A 22 6.75 -61.15 1.61
CA PRO A 22 6.52 -59.72 1.62
C PRO A 22 6.95 -59.13 0.26
N PRO A 23 6.10 -58.32 -0.40
CA PRO A 23 6.49 -57.67 -1.64
C PRO A 23 7.69 -56.75 -1.37
N THR A 24 8.69 -56.80 -2.25
CA THR A 24 9.81 -55.85 -2.23
C THR A 24 9.28 -54.42 -2.30
N PRO A 25 9.83 -53.47 -1.52
CA PRO A 25 9.40 -52.08 -1.59
C PRO A 25 9.78 -51.50 -2.95
N VAL A 26 8.78 -51.36 -3.82
CA VAL A 26 8.92 -50.63 -5.08
C VAL A 26 9.06 -49.16 -4.70
N SER A 27 10.22 -48.56 -4.99
CA SER A 27 10.41 -47.13 -4.79
C SER A 27 9.42 -46.36 -5.67
N PRO A 28 8.76 -45.31 -5.16
CA PRO A 28 7.89 -44.49 -5.99
C PRO A 28 8.73 -43.84 -7.11
N PRO A 29 8.17 -43.69 -8.31
CA PRO A 29 8.84 -42.97 -9.38
C PRO A 29 9.15 -41.53 -8.92
N PRO A 30 10.25 -40.93 -9.41
CA PRO A 30 10.54 -39.53 -9.13
C PRO A 30 9.36 -38.65 -9.57
N PRO A 31 9.08 -37.54 -8.88
CA PRO A 31 8.04 -36.62 -9.30
C PRO A 31 8.32 -36.12 -10.71
N PRO A 32 7.29 -35.90 -11.54
CA PRO A 32 7.49 -35.31 -12.86
C PRO A 32 8.18 -33.96 -12.73
N PRO A 33 9.01 -33.55 -13.70
CA PRO A 33 9.55 -32.20 -13.74
C PRO A 33 8.39 -31.19 -13.70
N PRO A 34 8.57 -30.00 -13.09
CA PRO A 34 7.54 -28.98 -13.11
C PRO A 34 7.13 -28.71 -14.55
N THR A 35 5.86 -28.92 -14.85
CA THR A 35 5.26 -28.52 -16.12
C THR A 35 5.49 -27.02 -16.26
N GLU A 36 6.35 -26.61 -17.18
CA GLU A 36 6.39 -25.22 -17.64
C GLU A 36 5.02 -24.94 -18.27
N GLU A 37 4.14 -24.34 -17.47
CA GLU A 37 2.91 -23.76 -17.96
C GLU A 37 3.32 -22.66 -18.95
N PRO A 38 2.88 -22.72 -20.23
CA PRO A 38 3.22 -21.68 -21.18
C PRO A 38 2.65 -20.37 -20.63
N LEU A 39 3.55 -19.42 -20.35
CA LEU A 39 3.20 -18.07 -19.94
C LEU A 39 2.16 -17.52 -20.91
N LEU A 40 0.89 -17.51 -20.48
CA LEU A 40 -0.15 -16.75 -21.11
C LEU A 40 0.25 -15.29 -20.99
N LEU A 41 0.92 -14.79 -22.03
CA LEU A 41 1.13 -13.36 -22.25
C LEU A 41 -0.22 -12.66 -22.06
N PRO A 42 -0.33 -11.64 -21.20
CA PRO A 42 -1.54 -10.84 -21.19
C PRO A 42 -1.70 -10.20 -22.57
N ALA A 43 -2.72 -10.63 -23.31
CA ALA A 43 -3.16 -10.02 -24.55
C ALA A 43 -3.86 -8.68 -24.24
N GLY A 44 -3.05 -7.68 -23.94
CA GLY A 44 -3.41 -6.28 -23.89
C GLY A 44 -2.15 -5.49 -24.21
N PRO A 45 -2.25 -4.31 -24.85
CA PRO A 45 -1.06 -3.50 -25.10
C PRO A 45 -0.41 -3.19 -23.75
N LEU A 46 0.77 -3.79 -23.52
CA LEU A 46 1.73 -3.29 -22.54
C LEU A 46 2.02 -1.87 -22.97
N VAL A 47 1.34 -0.90 -22.37
CA VAL A 47 1.83 0.47 -22.33
C VAL A 47 3.07 0.38 -21.47
N MET A 48 4.21 0.15 -22.14
CA MET A 48 5.52 0.48 -21.61
C MET A 48 5.36 1.89 -21.04
N ALA A 49 5.50 2.04 -19.73
CA ALA A 49 5.72 3.34 -19.15
C ALA A 49 6.95 3.88 -19.89
N THR A 50 6.71 4.78 -20.83
CA THR A 50 7.77 5.60 -21.40
C THR A 50 8.45 6.23 -20.21
N SER A 51 9.76 6.03 -20.16
CA SER A 51 10.77 6.57 -19.26
C SER A 51 10.64 8.09 -19.09
N GLU A 52 9.57 8.55 -18.47
CA GLU A 52 9.36 9.92 -18.05
C GLU A 52 8.34 9.95 -16.91
N SER A 53 8.52 9.05 -15.93
CA SER A 53 8.24 9.46 -14.57
C SER A 53 9.36 10.46 -14.25
N PRO A 54 9.08 11.76 -14.00
CA PRO A 54 10.14 12.65 -13.57
C PRO A 54 10.74 12.03 -12.32
N ASP A 55 12.06 11.79 -12.34
CA ASP A 55 12.79 11.47 -11.13
C ASP A 55 12.38 12.52 -10.08
N PRO A 56 11.90 12.10 -8.90
CA PRO A 56 11.54 13.06 -7.88
C PRO A 56 12.79 13.83 -7.55
N THR A 57 12.83 15.09 -7.99
CA THR A 57 13.97 15.97 -7.72
C THR A 57 14.01 16.14 -6.21
N PRO A 58 15.10 15.73 -5.53
CA PRO A 58 15.23 15.97 -4.10
C PRO A 58 15.30 17.49 -3.91
N VAL A 59 14.19 18.11 -3.51
CA VAL A 59 14.20 19.52 -3.15
C VAL A 59 14.93 19.64 -1.81
N ALA A 60 15.65 20.75 -1.62
CA ALA A 60 16.33 21.10 -0.38
C ALA A 60 15.42 20.86 0.84
N PRO A 61 15.98 20.51 2.03
CA PRO A 61 15.18 20.23 3.22
C PRO A 61 14.20 21.39 3.48
N ALA A 62 12.94 21.05 3.72
CA ALA A 62 11.92 22.04 4.01
C ALA A 62 12.27 22.76 5.33
N GLY A 63 12.68 24.04 5.20
CA GLY A 63 12.57 25.12 6.19
C GLY A 63 13.10 24.90 7.61
N GLU A 64 14.23 25.53 7.94
CA GLU A 64 14.74 25.70 9.31
C GLU A 64 13.92 26.67 10.18
N ASP A 65 12.85 27.28 9.63
CA ASP A 65 11.98 28.22 10.33
C ASP A 65 10.54 27.70 10.37
N CYS A 66 10.10 27.29 11.57
CA CYS A 66 8.82 26.61 11.80
C CYS A 66 7.58 27.52 11.76
N THR A 67 7.68 28.63 11.05
CA THR A 67 6.60 29.60 10.84
C THR A 67 5.98 29.53 9.44
N ILE A 68 6.46 28.64 8.57
CA ILE A 68 6.12 28.60 7.14
C ILE A 68 5.36 27.30 6.80
N ARG A 69 4.16 27.46 6.20
CA ARG A 69 3.44 26.43 5.40
C ARG A 69 4.39 25.81 4.36
N LEU A 70 4.15 24.61 3.82
CA LEU A 70 5.00 24.00 2.74
C LEU A 70 5.69 25.08 1.89
N SER A 71 6.99 25.31 2.15
CA SER A 71 7.69 26.60 1.95
C SER A 71 7.76 27.09 0.51
N ARG A 72 7.36 26.24 -0.43
CA ARG A 72 7.19 26.56 -1.83
C ARG A 72 6.16 25.59 -2.40
N PRO A 73 5.08 26.07 -3.04
CA PRO A 73 4.32 25.17 -3.90
C PRO A 73 5.33 24.54 -4.88
N PRO A 74 5.24 23.21 -5.11
CA PRO A 74 6.23 22.45 -5.86
C PRO A 74 6.50 23.05 -7.25
N ARG A 75 5.50 23.77 -7.80
CA ARG A 75 5.62 24.54 -9.04
C ARG A 75 5.03 25.94 -8.91
N ALA A 76 5.64 26.90 -9.60
CA ALA A 76 5.08 28.24 -9.74
C ALA A 76 3.70 28.17 -10.41
N GLY A 77 2.74 28.96 -9.91
CA GLY A 77 1.36 28.94 -10.40
C GLY A 77 0.49 27.82 -9.81
N CYS A 78 1.00 27.04 -8.85
CA CYS A 78 0.21 26.09 -8.10
C CYS A 78 -0.20 26.64 -6.73
N ASN A 79 -1.43 26.35 -6.33
CA ASN A 79 -2.01 26.72 -5.06
C ASN A 79 -2.24 25.46 -4.22
N GLU A 80 -1.91 25.54 -2.94
CA GLU A 80 -2.15 24.47 -1.98
C GLU A 80 -3.65 24.23 -1.76
N ILE A 81 -4.00 22.97 -1.52
CA ILE A 81 -5.33 22.49 -1.18
C ILE A 81 -5.26 21.98 0.25
N PHE A 82 -5.94 22.65 1.16
CA PHE A 82 -6.01 22.23 2.56
C PHE A 82 -7.07 21.15 2.75
N ALA A 83 -6.72 20.10 3.49
CA ALA A 83 -7.69 19.09 3.90
C ALA A 83 -8.65 19.67 4.94
N LEU A 84 -9.94 19.34 4.82
CA LEU A 84 -10.95 19.66 5.82
C LEU A 84 -10.81 18.75 7.05
N SER A 85 -10.46 17.49 6.84
CA SER A 85 -10.16 16.53 7.90
C SER A 85 -9.26 15.42 7.38
N ALA A 86 -8.73 14.60 8.29
CA ALA A 86 -7.93 13.44 7.93
C ALA A 86 -8.24 12.23 8.81
N GLN A 87 -7.99 11.04 8.27
CA GLN A 87 -8.07 9.76 8.97
C GLN A 87 -6.83 8.94 8.66
N ALA A 88 -6.45 8.03 9.55
CA ALA A 88 -5.29 7.18 9.35
C ALA A 88 -5.51 5.77 9.88
N SER A 89 -4.64 4.83 9.48
CA SER A 89 -4.67 3.44 9.99
C SER A 89 -4.40 3.33 11.48
N SER A 90 -3.76 4.34 12.08
CA SER A 90 -3.49 4.43 13.51
C SER A 90 -4.04 5.74 14.07
N ALA A 91 -4.73 5.64 15.20
CA ALA A 91 -5.26 6.77 15.96
C ALA A 91 -4.27 7.28 17.03
N GLN A 92 -3.03 6.76 17.06
CA GLN A 92 -2.03 7.11 18.08
C GLN A 92 -1.59 8.57 18.01
N ALA A 93 -1.65 9.17 16.81
CA ALA A 93 -1.44 10.58 16.58
C ALA A 93 -2.60 11.16 15.77
N ASP A 94 -2.83 12.45 15.95
CA ASP A 94 -3.82 13.20 15.18
C ASP A 94 -3.45 13.17 13.69
N ALA A 95 -4.32 12.56 12.87
CA ALA A 95 -4.12 12.39 11.44
C ALA A 95 -4.15 13.73 10.69
N SER A 96 -4.80 14.76 11.25
CA SER A 96 -4.89 16.09 10.60
C SER A 96 -3.52 16.72 10.39
N LYS A 97 -2.54 16.38 11.24
CA LYS A 97 -1.15 16.82 11.15
C LYS A 97 -0.42 16.37 9.89
N ALA A 98 -0.96 15.42 9.15
CA ALA A 98 -0.37 14.97 7.90
C ALA A 98 -0.77 15.82 6.69
N GLY A 99 -1.72 16.75 6.83
CA GLY A 99 -2.27 17.54 5.71
C GLY A 99 -2.75 18.91 6.16
N ASP A 100 -2.11 19.48 7.19
CA ASP A 100 -2.45 20.78 7.76
C ASP A 100 -1.64 21.94 7.13
N GLY A 101 -0.86 21.60 6.10
CA GLY A 101 0.04 22.50 5.38
C GLY A 101 1.31 22.81 6.14
N SER A 102 1.63 22.15 7.25
CA SER A 102 2.78 22.47 8.11
C SER A 102 3.75 21.29 8.24
N VAL A 103 4.98 21.48 7.80
CA VAL A 103 6.06 20.48 7.96
C VAL A 103 6.61 20.37 9.40
N CYS A 104 6.09 21.18 10.32
CA CYS A 104 6.48 21.24 11.73
C CYS A 104 5.59 20.39 12.63
N THR A 105 4.43 20.00 12.13
CA THR A 105 3.54 19.02 12.74
C THR A 105 3.84 17.65 12.12
N ILE A 106 3.59 16.58 12.89
CA ILE A 106 3.88 15.22 12.44
C ILE A 106 2.69 14.35 12.82
N TRP A 107 2.17 13.64 11.83
CA TRP A 107 1.43 12.41 12.10
C TRP A 107 2.39 11.22 12.13
N ASN A 108 2.28 10.38 13.14
CA ASN A 108 3.08 9.16 13.27
C ASN A 108 2.16 7.96 13.52
N SER A 109 2.31 6.92 12.70
CA SER A 109 1.50 5.71 12.83
C SER A 109 1.82 4.87 14.06
N GLY A 110 3.03 5.02 14.62
CA GLY A 110 3.61 4.15 15.64
C GLY A 110 4.02 2.76 15.14
N GLY A 111 3.86 2.48 13.84
CA GLY A 111 4.04 1.15 13.27
C GLY A 111 4.82 1.14 11.95
N ARG A 112 5.16 -0.06 11.49
CA ARG A 112 5.78 -0.30 10.17
C ARG A 112 4.73 -0.40 9.07
N SER A 113 5.16 -0.29 7.82
CA SER A 113 4.32 -0.51 6.64
C SER A 113 3.63 -1.89 6.67
N PRO A 114 2.39 -2.02 6.16
CA PRO A 114 1.62 -0.96 5.53
C PRO A 114 0.94 -0.02 6.54
N GLN A 115 0.96 1.29 6.26
CA GLN A 115 0.19 2.31 6.98
C GLN A 115 -0.36 3.33 5.99
N GLN A 116 -1.48 3.98 6.34
CA GLN A 116 -2.15 4.91 5.43
C GLN A 116 -2.64 6.16 6.15
N VAL A 117 -2.68 7.26 5.40
CA VAL A 117 -3.41 8.47 5.75
C VAL A 117 -4.34 8.86 4.60
N THR A 118 -5.56 9.27 4.95
CA THR A 118 -6.61 9.72 4.03
C THR A 118 -6.97 11.15 4.38
N LEU A 119 -6.87 12.05 3.41
CA LEU A 119 -7.27 13.44 3.49
C LEU A 119 -8.67 13.60 2.87
N ASP A 120 -9.60 14.23 3.59
CA ASP A 120 -10.91 14.64 3.07
C ASP A 120 -10.85 16.13 2.69
N LEU A 121 -11.06 16.43 1.42
CA LEU A 121 -11.07 17.79 0.87
C LEU A 121 -12.44 18.47 1.03
N GLY A 122 -13.43 17.77 1.57
CA GLY A 122 -14.82 18.21 1.74
C GLY A 122 -15.64 18.15 0.45
N THR A 123 -15.03 18.44 -0.70
CA THR A 123 -15.66 18.35 -2.03
C THR A 123 -14.70 17.82 -3.11
N PRO A 124 -15.22 17.22 -4.20
CA PRO A 124 -14.38 16.77 -5.31
C PRO A 124 -13.54 17.91 -5.91
N THR A 125 -12.23 17.83 -5.73
CA THR A 125 -11.26 18.88 -6.07
C THR A 125 -10.27 18.34 -7.09
N ARG A 126 -9.86 19.21 -8.03
CA ARG A 126 -8.79 18.90 -9.00
C ARG A 126 -7.44 18.95 -8.28
N ILE A 127 -6.61 17.95 -8.50
CA ILE A 127 -5.27 17.79 -7.94
C ILE A 127 -4.29 17.60 -9.09
N ASP A 128 -3.23 18.40 -9.12
CA ASP A 128 -2.21 18.40 -10.18
C ASP A 128 -0.85 17.93 -9.65
N VAL A 129 -0.54 18.21 -8.37
CA VAL A 129 0.73 17.82 -7.74
C VAL A 129 0.49 17.34 -6.31
N ILE A 130 1.27 16.35 -5.89
CA ILE A 130 1.32 15.84 -4.53
C ILE A 130 2.75 16.01 -4.01
N ALA A 131 2.92 16.63 -2.85
CA ALA A 131 4.21 16.74 -2.16
C ALA A 131 4.21 15.82 -0.92
N LEU A 132 5.19 14.94 -0.83
CA LEU A 132 5.35 14.00 0.27
C LEU A 132 6.57 14.41 1.09
N VAL A 133 6.36 14.70 2.39
CA VAL A 133 7.42 15.06 3.33
C VAL A 133 7.39 14.05 4.49
N PRO A 134 8.23 12.99 4.45
CA PRO A 134 8.23 11.97 5.49
C PRO A 134 8.96 12.41 6.75
N GLU A 135 8.60 11.81 7.88
CA GLU A 135 9.45 11.75 9.07
C GLU A 135 9.94 10.30 9.20
N MET A 136 11.25 10.06 9.10
CA MET A 136 11.76 8.69 9.11
C MET A 136 13.16 8.56 9.69
N THR A 137 13.44 7.38 10.24
CA THR A 137 14.78 6.92 10.59
C THR A 137 14.77 5.38 10.58
N PRO A 138 15.66 4.70 9.86
CA PRO A 138 16.62 5.25 8.90
C PRO A 138 15.93 5.74 7.61
N ASP A 139 16.63 6.58 6.85
CA ASP A 139 16.29 6.94 5.46
C ASP A 139 16.41 5.71 4.52
N GLY A 140 15.77 5.74 3.34
CA GLY A 140 15.95 4.68 2.34
C GLY A 140 14.85 4.58 1.30
N GLN A 141 14.79 3.44 0.61
CA GLN A 141 13.80 3.17 -0.44
C GLN A 141 12.41 2.98 0.16
N VAL A 142 11.43 3.72 -0.36
CA VAL A 142 10.03 3.68 0.11
C VAL A 142 9.10 3.44 -1.08
N SER A 143 8.00 2.72 -0.85
CA SER A 143 6.95 2.50 -1.84
C SER A 143 5.61 3.00 -1.32
N HIS A 144 4.88 3.76 -2.14
CA HIS A 144 3.56 4.29 -1.84
C HIS A 144 2.55 3.94 -2.94
N GLU A 145 1.30 3.71 -2.54
CA GLU A 145 0.14 3.76 -3.41
C GLU A 145 -0.68 5.00 -3.09
N ILE A 146 -1.03 5.77 -4.11
CA ILE A 146 -1.89 6.94 -4.00
C ILE A 146 -3.23 6.59 -4.64
N SER A 147 -4.28 6.68 -3.84
CA SER A 147 -5.63 6.32 -4.22
C SER A 147 -6.62 7.43 -3.99
N PHE A 148 -7.66 7.46 -4.82
CA PHE A 148 -8.63 8.54 -4.91
C PHE A 148 -10.04 7.99 -4.73
N SER A 149 -10.92 8.80 -4.15
CA SER A 149 -12.32 8.44 -3.92
C SER A 149 -13.22 9.69 -3.85
N ASP A 150 -14.47 9.56 -4.27
CA ASP A 150 -15.50 10.59 -4.07
C ASP A 150 -16.37 10.32 -2.83
N ASP A 151 -16.49 9.07 -2.41
CA ASP A 151 -17.39 8.62 -1.34
C ASP A 151 -16.67 8.26 -0.02
N GLY A 152 -15.33 8.22 -0.04
CA GLY A 152 -14.49 7.87 1.11
C GLY A 152 -14.56 6.39 1.48
N ARG A 153 -15.15 5.54 0.64
CA ARG A 153 -15.35 4.10 0.86
C ARG A 153 -14.69 3.29 -0.24
N SER A 154 -14.91 3.70 -1.49
CA SER A 154 -14.44 3.04 -2.69
C SER A 154 -13.24 3.82 -3.23
N PHE A 155 -12.05 3.26 -3.06
CA PHE A 155 -10.80 3.90 -3.48
C PHE A 155 -10.21 3.21 -4.72
N GLN A 156 -9.84 4.01 -5.72
CA GLN A 156 -9.12 3.55 -6.89
C GLN A 156 -7.66 3.99 -6.81
N VAL A 157 -6.73 3.07 -7.04
CA VAL A 157 -5.29 3.39 -7.09
C VAL A 157 -5.02 4.13 -8.40
N GLY A 158 -4.59 5.39 -8.31
CA GLY A 158 -4.22 6.21 -9.47
C GLY A 158 -2.73 6.20 -9.74
N HIS A 159 -1.90 6.22 -8.69
CA HIS A 159 -0.45 6.30 -8.82
C HIS A 159 0.27 5.37 -7.85
N ARG A 160 1.45 4.92 -8.28
CA ARG A 160 2.42 4.24 -7.42
C ARG A 160 3.74 5.00 -7.48
N VAL A 161 4.35 5.19 -6.33
CA VAL A 161 5.63 5.89 -6.19
C VAL A 161 6.61 4.95 -5.54
N GLU A 162 7.79 4.82 -6.12
CA GLU A 162 8.91 4.11 -5.53
C GLU A 162 10.14 4.99 -5.66
N ALA A 163 10.64 5.51 -4.54
CA ALA A 163 11.75 6.45 -4.52
C ALA A 163 12.56 6.34 -3.22
N PRO A 164 13.85 6.70 -3.24
CA PRO A 164 14.58 6.95 -2.01
C PRO A 164 14.01 8.20 -1.33
N MET A 165 13.69 8.08 -0.04
CA MET A 165 13.21 9.18 0.78
C MET A 165 14.14 9.43 1.97
N ARG A 166 14.16 10.68 2.41
CA ARG A 166 14.91 11.14 3.58
C ARG A 166 14.01 11.95 4.49
N SER A 167 14.23 11.87 5.80
CA SER A 167 13.46 12.64 6.77
C SER A 167 13.45 14.13 6.43
N GLY A 168 12.27 14.75 6.41
CA GLY A 168 12.06 16.18 6.13
C GLY A 168 12.32 16.63 4.68
N ALA A 169 12.80 15.74 3.80
CA ALA A 169 12.98 16.07 2.39
C ALA A 169 11.65 15.98 1.64
N GLN A 170 11.35 16.98 0.81
CA GLN A 170 10.17 16.98 -0.02
C GLN A 170 10.39 16.15 -1.29
N VAL A 171 9.47 15.22 -1.54
CA VAL A 171 9.37 14.43 -2.77
C VAL A 171 8.12 14.87 -3.50
N GLU A 172 8.28 15.34 -4.74
CA GLU A 172 7.19 15.85 -5.55
C GLU A 172 6.74 14.81 -6.57
N LEU A 173 5.43 14.58 -6.62
CA LEU A 173 4.78 13.82 -7.67
C LEU A 173 3.89 14.76 -8.48
N VAL A 174 4.36 15.09 -9.67
CA VAL A 174 3.55 15.80 -10.67
C VAL A 174 2.71 14.75 -11.37
N LEU A 175 1.39 14.89 -11.29
CA LEU A 175 0.50 13.90 -11.88
C LEU A 175 0.55 14.02 -13.41
N PRO A 176 0.70 12.90 -14.15
CA PRO A 176 0.74 12.94 -15.62
C PRO A 176 -0.57 13.45 -16.23
N LYS A 177 -1.67 13.30 -15.48
CA LYS A 177 -2.97 13.93 -15.72
C LYS A 177 -3.51 14.42 -14.37
N PRO A 178 -4.26 15.53 -14.31
CA PRO A 178 -4.91 15.95 -13.08
C PRO A 178 -5.93 14.90 -12.63
N GLU A 179 -5.95 14.59 -11.34
CA GLU A 179 -6.96 13.74 -10.72
C GLU A 179 -8.07 14.60 -10.11
N ARG A 180 -9.30 14.10 -10.07
CA ARG A 180 -10.41 14.78 -9.41
C ARG A 180 -11.03 13.83 -8.39
N ALA A 181 -10.99 14.23 -7.12
CA ALA A 181 -11.50 13.42 -6.02
C ALA A 181 -11.82 14.27 -4.80
N ARG A 182 -12.70 13.76 -3.93
CA ARG A 182 -12.90 14.34 -2.60
C ARG A 182 -11.90 13.83 -1.58
N PHE A 183 -11.53 12.56 -1.67
CA PHE A 183 -10.62 11.90 -0.75
C PHE A 183 -9.35 11.47 -1.47
N VAL A 184 -8.21 11.76 -0.85
CA VAL A 184 -6.89 11.30 -1.31
C VAL A 184 -6.29 10.46 -0.20
N ARG A 185 -5.87 9.25 -0.53
CA ARG A 185 -5.23 8.33 0.43
C ARG A 185 -3.85 7.96 -0.05
N VAL A 186 -2.87 8.17 0.83
CA VAL A 186 -1.49 7.72 0.65
C VAL A 186 -1.27 6.52 1.55
N THR A 187 -1.01 5.37 0.93
CA THR A 187 -0.66 4.12 1.61
C THR A 187 0.81 3.83 1.39
N THR A 188 1.61 3.87 2.44
CA THR A 188 3.01 3.42 2.38
C THR A 188 3.03 1.91 2.52
N THR A 189 3.39 1.20 1.45
CA THR A 189 3.36 -0.27 1.37
C THR A 189 4.69 -0.90 1.76
N ARG A 190 5.81 -0.18 1.59
CA ARG A 190 7.15 -0.60 2.04
C ARG A 190 7.94 0.60 2.54
N SER A 191 8.63 0.45 3.66
CA SER A 191 9.59 1.43 4.21
C SER A 191 10.60 0.74 5.14
N PRO A 192 11.85 1.24 5.23
CA PRO A 192 12.81 0.76 6.23
C PRO A 192 12.48 1.24 7.66
N SER A 193 11.67 2.29 7.81
CA SER A 193 11.32 2.92 9.10
C SER A 193 9.85 2.68 9.49
N SER A 194 9.47 3.16 10.69
CA SER A 194 8.07 3.40 11.00
C SER A 194 7.49 4.48 10.08
N ILE A 195 6.18 4.45 9.83
CA ILE A 195 5.54 5.39 8.90
C ILE A 195 5.09 6.64 9.65
N ALA A 196 5.62 7.79 9.24
CA ALA A 196 5.21 9.09 9.72
C ALA A 196 5.33 10.13 8.59
N TRP A 197 4.43 11.10 8.63
CA TRP A 197 4.35 12.19 7.66
C TRP A 197 4.45 13.51 8.42
N ARG A 198 5.39 14.36 8.01
CA ARG A 198 5.36 15.78 8.33
C ARG A 198 4.25 16.45 7.55
N GLU A 199 4.16 16.13 6.26
CA GLU A 199 3.11 16.69 5.41
C GLU A 199 2.88 15.82 4.16
N VAL A 200 1.62 15.76 3.75
CA VAL A 200 1.12 15.27 2.46
C VAL A 200 0.39 16.45 1.82
N GLY A 201 1.16 17.28 1.13
CA GLY A 201 0.66 18.48 0.48
C GLY A 201 -0.04 18.15 -0.84
N LEU A 202 -1.19 18.76 -1.09
CA LEU A 202 -1.94 18.64 -2.33
C LEU A 202 -2.02 20.00 -3.00
N PHE A 203 -1.83 20.03 -4.32
CA PHE A 203 -1.79 21.29 -5.06
C PHE A 203 -2.61 21.22 -6.33
N ARG A 204 -3.24 22.34 -6.67
CA ARG A 204 -3.85 22.59 -7.97
C ARG A 204 -3.05 23.64 -8.73
N CYS A 205 -2.82 23.44 -10.02
CA CYS A 205 -2.03 24.35 -10.84
C CYS A 205 -2.90 25.06 -11.89
N GLY A 206 -2.60 26.34 -12.16
CA GLY A 206 -3.11 27.05 -13.34
C GLY A 206 -2.55 26.43 -14.62
N THR A 207 -3.20 26.53 -15.78
CA THR A 207 -3.94 27.67 -16.32
C THR A 207 -5.40 27.32 -16.66
N GLU A 208 -6.36 28.18 -16.30
CA GLU A 208 -7.59 28.27 -17.11
C GLU A 208 -7.27 28.93 -18.45
#